data_AF-E1X0D4-F1
#
_entry.id   AF-E1X0D4-F1
#
_cell.length_a   1.000
_cell.length_b   1.000
_cell.length_c   1.000
_cell.angle_alpha   90.00
_cell.angle_beta   90.00
_cell.angle_gamma   90.00
#
_symmetry.space_group_name_H-M   'P 1'
#
loop_
_entity.id
_entity.type
_entity.pdbx_description
1 polymer ?
#
loop_
_entity_poly.entity_id
_entity_poly.type
_entity_poly.pdbx_seq_one_letter_code
_entity_poly.pdbx_strand_id
1 'polypeptide(L)'
;MIREWIIFLIFTLNFSASALVPLESILLGDFEEKYSKESADPFDYLFLQKVELPGKMSEKRDLTIYRGYYEEAINLQKSCREDYQLAYPTPWQEDQVKRSLFATLQYIGLDITIRAIPKYAKYFEFSRDEYTNLVDGLVGNYCSKNLSLISLKQLKRNLFSKFDNENNFKLPDISENSLFPKSVATLATQDDIKEREFSKTLELFKTFCSWGGDIDNLRLMVPLIKSPIIYAQLIRQLTNEKLEWNKNSRNVFKIKNSSTVQVLCEGLICRKTDANEFYKKFPTSVGHKSYDDDLSRLYCKEVRDYEYKIAGQAPKIAKKIKTMSFDEENLLISQFIALQTGMPALFIRANNYSRGKEFLRASVDKSWDQWAMNQIDKFKGEVYYEEPLSVELVDRALYYRNFLPDFKVHFDVNLGELDRTNQIVGKLSTKFNLNFSRKFIRWARNEWINLDPRDQKRKDELFHKMKLRIEPVVENIRSKFPYPPWDGRLDIIIRDEILEQISKYRGNHFDQDEAGMINIPVYINFAPYALKYLRYEYNVEQNQKKSKRDEKLFKLNSMEVKK
;
A
#
# COMPACT_ATOMS: atom_id res chain seq x y z
N MET A 1 -15.53 44.99 -26.60
CA MET A 1 -14.20 44.52 -26.99
C MET A 1 -13.22 44.34 -25.83
N ILE A 2 -12.70 45.38 -25.14
CA ILE A 2 -11.68 45.18 -24.08
C ILE A 2 -12.19 44.29 -22.91
N ARG A 3 -13.48 44.39 -22.56
CA ARG A 3 -14.10 43.60 -21.49
C ARG A 3 -14.31 42.12 -21.85
N GLU A 4 -14.53 41.81 -23.12
CA GLU A 4 -14.68 40.43 -23.63
C GLU A 4 -13.30 39.75 -23.73
N TRP A 5 -12.25 40.52 -24.06
CA TRP A 5 -10.88 40.04 -24.05
C TRP A 5 -10.35 39.73 -22.65
N ILE A 6 -10.76 40.49 -21.63
CA ILE A 6 -10.37 40.21 -20.22
C ILE A 6 -11.00 38.91 -19.71
N ILE A 7 -12.26 38.62 -20.08
CA ILE A 7 -12.94 37.37 -19.69
C ILE A 7 -12.31 36.17 -20.41
N PHE A 8 -11.94 36.33 -21.68
CA PHE A 8 -11.22 35.29 -22.42
C PHE A 8 -9.81 35.05 -21.85
N LEU A 9 -9.10 36.10 -21.45
CA LEU A 9 -7.76 35.98 -20.83
C LEU A 9 -7.81 35.29 -19.45
N ILE A 10 -8.87 35.53 -18.66
CA ILE A 10 -9.09 34.87 -17.36
C ILE A 10 -9.41 33.38 -17.54
N PHE A 11 -10.11 33.00 -18.62
CA PHE A 11 -10.33 31.59 -18.96
C PHE A 11 -9.08 30.89 -19.49
N THR A 12 -8.17 31.60 -20.18
CA THR A 12 -6.89 31.01 -20.63
C THR A 12 -5.82 30.90 -19.53
N LEU A 13 -5.97 31.62 -18.41
CA LEU A 13 -4.99 31.64 -17.32
C LEU A 13 -5.30 30.70 -16.14
N ASN A 14 -6.42 29.96 -16.17
CA ASN A 14 -6.85 29.11 -15.04
C ASN A 14 -7.18 27.65 -15.39
N PHE A 15 -6.73 27.15 -16.53
CA PHE A 15 -6.73 25.71 -16.80
C PHE A 15 -5.30 25.19 -16.93
N SER A 16 -4.65 24.99 -15.79
CA SER A 16 -3.75 23.84 -15.66
C SER A 16 -4.62 22.60 -15.77
N ALA A 17 -4.85 22.13 -17.00
CA ALA A 17 -5.43 20.83 -17.28
C ALA A 17 -4.42 19.74 -16.89
N SER A 18 -4.09 19.67 -15.60
CA SER A 18 -3.10 18.76 -15.00
C SER A 18 -3.68 17.37 -14.73
N ALA A 19 -4.95 17.11 -15.09
CA ALA A 19 -5.62 15.85 -14.80
C ALA A 19 -5.49 14.81 -15.93
N LEU A 20 -5.20 15.21 -17.17
CA LEU A 20 -5.21 14.31 -18.33
C LEU A 20 -3.82 13.84 -18.79
N VAL A 21 -2.76 14.54 -18.41
CA VAL A 21 -1.36 14.20 -18.77
C VAL A 21 -0.73 13.09 -17.90
N PRO A 22 -1.12 12.87 -16.62
CA PRO A 22 -0.51 11.81 -15.81
C PRO A 22 -0.89 10.40 -16.28
N LEU A 23 -2.11 10.21 -16.82
CA LEU A 23 -2.65 8.88 -17.10
C LEU A 23 -1.93 8.18 -18.25
N GLU A 24 -1.59 8.93 -19.30
CA GLU A 24 -0.86 8.43 -20.47
C GLU A 24 0.61 8.13 -20.13
N SER A 25 1.24 8.99 -19.33
CA SER A 25 2.61 8.82 -18.83
C SER A 25 2.75 7.62 -17.89
N ILE A 26 1.73 7.35 -17.07
CA ILE A 26 1.63 6.19 -16.16
C ILE A 26 1.36 4.89 -16.94
N LEU A 27 0.54 4.93 -18.00
CA LEU A 27 0.20 3.75 -18.79
C LEU A 27 1.29 3.33 -19.77
N LEU A 28 2.06 4.28 -20.32
CA LEU A 28 3.03 4.04 -21.41
C LEU A 28 4.50 4.13 -20.98
N GLY A 29 4.79 4.68 -19.79
CA GLY A 29 6.12 4.63 -19.19
C GLY A 29 7.19 5.50 -19.86
N ASP A 30 6.80 6.65 -20.41
CA ASP A 30 7.73 7.64 -20.95
C ASP A 30 7.86 8.83 -19.98
N PHE A 31 8.94 8.86 -19.20
CA PHE A 31 9.22 9.91 -18.22
C PHE A 31 10.19 10.93 -18.82
N GLU A 32 9.69 11.84 -19.66
CA GLU A 32 10.46 13.01 -20.05
C GLU A 32 10.77 13.90 -18.82
N GLU A 33 11.97 14.46 -18.81
CA GLU A 33 12.55 15.30 -17.74
C GLU A 33 11.65 16.48 -17.31
N LYS A 34 10.71 16.87 -18.19
CA LYS A 34 9.71 17.92 -17.98
C LYS A 34 8.75 17.63 -16.80
N TYR A 35 8.47 16.36 -16.49
CA TYR A 35 7.50 15.98 -15.45
C TYR A 35 8.14 15.76 -14.07
N SER A 36 9.47 15.75 -13.96
CA SER A 36 10.20 15.53 -12.71
C SER A 36 10.12 16.68 -11.70
N LYS A 37 9.58 17.84 -12.11
CA LYS A 37 9.55 19.08 -11.31
C LYS A 37 8.20 19.42 -10.68
N GLU A 38 7.15 18.65 -10.97
CA GLU A 38 5.83 18.88 -10.37
C GLU A 38 5.70 18.11 -9.05
N SER A 39 5.50 18.87 -7.97
CA SER A 39 5.48 18.37 -6.60
C SER A 39 4.18 17.62 -6.29
N ALA A 40 4.34 16.34 -5.95
CA ALA A 40 3.34 15.39 -5.44
C ALA A 40 2.33 14.88 -6.47
N ASP A 41 2.46 13.59 -6.80
CA ASP A 41 1.50 12.85 -7.60
C ASP A 41 0.17 12.83 -6.83
N PRO A 42 -0.98 13.23 -7.42
CA PRO A 42 -2.27 13.14 -6.77
C PRO A 42 -2.61 11.71 -6.31
N PHE A 43 -1.94 10.68 -6.86
CA PHE A 43 -2.03 9.29 -6.47
C PHE A 43 -0.96 8.81 -5.48
N ASP A 44 -0.08 9.68 -4.98
CA ASP A 44 0.92 9.31 -3.96
C ASP A 44 0.25 8.62 -2.76
N TYR A 45 -0.99 9.00 -2.40
CA TYR A 45 -1.76 8.36 -1.33
C TYR A 45 -2.12 6.88 -1.59
N LEU A 46 -2.13 6.40 -2.85
CA LEU A 46 -2.35 4.99 -3.18
C LEU A 46 -1.22 4.11 -2.67
N PHE A 47 0.00 4.65 -2.66
CA PHE A 47 1.22 3.94 -2.27
C PHE A 47 1.68 4.32 -0.85
N LEU A 48 1.11 5.37 -0.25
CA LEU A 48 1.32 5.73 1.15
C LEU A 48 0.65 4.71 2.09
N GLN A 49 1.46 4.07 2.93
CA GLN A 49 1.18 2.96 3.87
C GLN A 49 0.12 3.22 4.98
N LYS A 50 -0.86 4.10 4.78
CA LYS A 50 -1.89 4.38 5.81
C LYS A 50 -2.94 3.29 5.96
N VAL A 51 -3.05 2.35 5.01
CA VAL A 51 -3.91 1.18 5.14
C VAL A 51 -3.12 0.03 5.77
N GLU A 52 -3.67 -0.59 6.82
CA GLU A 52 -3.10 -1.79 7.42
C GLU A 52 -3.06 -2.89 6.36
N LEU A 53 -1.87 -3.37 6.00
CA LEU A 53 -1.74 -4.46 5.01
C LEU A 53 -2.61 -5.64 5.47
N PRO A 54 -3.50 -6.19 4.63
CA PRO A 54 -4.22 -7.41 4.99
C PRO A 54 -3.20 -8.57 5.05
N GLY A 55 -3.22 -9.36 6.12
CA GLY A 55 -2.38 -10.57 6.23
C GLY A 55 -1.98 -10.96 7.65
N LYS A 56 -1.38 -12.16 7.79
CA LYS A 56 -0.98 -12.69 9.10
C LYS A 56 0.13 -11.84 9.73
N MET A 57 0.08 -11.69 11.05
CA MET A 57 1.09 -10.92 11.78
C MET A 57 2.52 -11.46 11.63
N SER A 58 2.66 -12.78 11.49
CA SER A 58 3.97 -13.42 11.22
C SER A 58 4.53 -12.99 9.86
N GLU A 59 3.70 -13.00 8.81
CA GLU A 59 4.11 -12.62 7.45
C GLU A 59 4.53 -11.14 7.40
N LYS A 60 3.78 -10.27 8.09
CA LYS A 60 4.11 -8.85 8.23
C LYS A 60 5.46 -8.65 8.93
N ARG A 61 5.69 -9.41 10.02
CA ARG A 61 6.96 -9.39 10.75
C ARG A 61 8.11 -9.80 9.85
N ASP A 62 7.98 -10.91 9.13
CA ASP A 62 9.07 -11.46 8.30
C ASP A 62 9.42 -10.50 7.14
N LEU A 63 8.42 -9.93 6.48
CA LEU A 63 8.63 -8.92 5.43
C LEU A 63 9.26 -7.63 5.97
N THR A 64 8.86 -7.20 7.16
CA THR A 64 9.42 -5.99 7.79
C THR A 64 10.88 -6.23 8.21
N ILE A 65 11.20 -7.39 8.77
CA ILE A 65 12.59 -7.80 9.05
C ILE A 65 13.41 -7.83 7.75
N TYR A 66 12.87 -8.41 6.68
CA TYR A 66 13.52 -8.42 5.36
C TYR A 66 13.83 -7.00 4.86
N ARG A 67 12.89 -6.05 4.97
CA ARG A 67 13.13 -4.63 4.66
C ARG A 67 14.24 -4.03 5.54
N GLY A 68 14.27 -4.36 6.81
CA GLY A 68 15.31 -3.92 7.75
C GLY A 68 16.74 -4.30 7.32
N TYR A 69 16.95 -5.42 6.61
CA TYR A 69 18.26 -5.76 6.03
C TYR A 69 18.71 -4.72 5.00
N TYR A 70 17.80 -4.24 4.16
CA TYR A 70 18.12 -3.21 3.15
C TYR A 70 18.26 -1.83 3.79
N GLU A 71 17.45 -1.49 4.79
CA GLU A 71 17.59 -0.23 5.53
C GLU A 71 18.94 -0.11 6.21
N GLU A 72 19.41 -1.17 6.87
CA GLU A 72 20.77 -1.20 7.44
C GLU A 72 21.86 -1.05 6.37
N ALA A 73 21.69 -1.68 5.20
CA ALA A 73 22.63 -1.55 4.10
C ALA A 73 22.73 -0.11 3.59
N ILE A 74 21.59 0.55 3.42
CA ILE A 74 21.52 1.96 3.02
C ILE A 74 22.20 2.84 4.08
N ASN A 75 21.98 2.56 5.36
CA ASN A 75 22.61 3.31 6.45
C ASN A 75 24.13 3.11 6.47
N LEU A 76 24.62 1.89 6.24
CA LEU A 76 26.05 1.59 6.12
C LEU A 76 26.67 2.29 4.90
N GLN A 77 25.99 2.32 3.75
CA GLN A 77 26.48 3.08 2.61
C GLN A 77 26.53 4.59 2.86
N LYS A 78 25.53 5.12 3.58
CA LYS A 78 25.48 6.54 3.93
C LYS A 78 26.60 6.93 4.90
N SER A 79 26.97 6.06 5.85
CA SER A 79 28.09 6.36 6.75
C SER A 79 29.39 6.49 5.98
N CYS A 80 29.62 5.69 4.93
CA CYS A 80 30.83 5.77 4.10
C CYS A 80 31.06 7.08 3.32
N ARG A 81 30.19 8.09 3.45
CA ARG A 81 30.39 9.43 2.88
C ARG A 81 31.32 10.31 3.70
N GLU A 82 31.54 9.96 4.98
CA GLU A 82 32.49 10.66 5.85
C GLU A 82 33.90 10.07 5.67
N ASP A 83 34.92 10.93 5.66
CA ASP A 83 36.32 10.48 5.62
C ASP A 83 36.72 9.89 6.98
N TYR A 84 36.70 8.57 7.07
CA TYR A 84 37.10 7.85 8.28
C TYR A 84 38.58 7.49 8.28
N GLN A 85 39.28 7.87 9.34
CA GLN A 85 40.55 7.24 9.67
C GLN A 85 40.28 5.99 10.51
N LEU A 86 40.67 4.83 9.97
CA LEU A 86 40.73 3.56 10.69
C LEU A 86 42.20 3.17 10.84
N ALA A 87 42.61 2.90 12.07
CA ALA A 87 43.92 2.35 12.39
C ALA A 87 43.75 1.34 13.53
N TYR A 88 44.46 0.23 13.45
CA TYR A 88 44.61 -0.73 14.55
C TYR A 88 45.98 -0.54 15.21
N PRO A 89 46.14 -0.95 16.48
CA PRO A 89 47.43 -0.82 17.16
C PRO A 89 48.57 -1.54 16.43
N THR A 90 48.26 -2.62 15.70
CA THR A 90 49.23 -3.35 14.88
C THR A 90 48.57 -3.85 13.58
N PRO A 91 49.33 -4.01 12.48
CA PRO A 91 48.81 -4.63 11.25
C PRO A 91 48.29 -6.06 11.48
N TRP A 92 48.91 -6.81 12.38
CA TRP A 92 48.47 -8.17 12.71
C TRP A 92 47.07 -8.22 13.33
N GLN A 93 46.71 -7.24 14.16
CA GLN A 93 45.37 -7.13 14.74
C GLN A 93 44.32 -6.75 13.68
N GLU A 94 44.69 -5.88 12.74
CA GLU A 94 43.85 -5.54 11.59
C GLU A 94 43.56 -6.79 10.73
N ASP A 95 44.59 -7.57 10.42
CA ASP A 95 44.48 -8.84 9.71
C ASP A 95 43.60 -9.84 10.47
N GLN A 96 43.74 -9.90 11.80
CA GLN A 96 42.95 -10.76 12.66
C GLN A 96 41.46 -10.38 12.63
N VAL A 97 41.15 -9.08 12.65
CA VAL A 97 39.77 -8.57 12.53
C VAL A 97 39.19 -8.94 11.17
N LYS A 98 39.89 -8.63 10.07
CA LYS A 98 39.48 -8.98 8.71
C LYS A 98 39.21 -10.48 8.57
N ARG A 99 40.17 -11.31 9.02
CA ARG A 99 40.05 -12.77 8.96
C ARG A 99 38.87 -13.29 9.78
N SER A 100 38.65 -12.77 10.99
CA SER A 100 37.52 -13.15 11.85
C SER A 100 36.17 -12.79 11.23
N LEU A 101 36.09 -11.62 10.58
CA LEU A 101 34.88 -11.17 9.87
C LEU A 101 34.59 -12.06 8.65
N PHE A 102 35.59 -12.31 7.80
CA PHE A 102 35.43 -13.18 6.63
C PHE A 102 35.13 -14.64 7.03
N ALA A 103 35.72 -15.11 8.13
CA ALA A 103 35.42 -16.43 8.68
C ALA A 103 34.02 -16.53 9.28
N THR A 104 33.50 -15.47 9.90
CA THR A 104 32.10 -15.41 10.33
C THR A 104 31.16 -15.55 9.14
N LEU A 105 31.42 -14.83 8.04
CA LEU A 105 30.65 -14.97 6.80
C LEU A 105 30.74 -16.38 6.22
N GLN A 106 31.96 -16.93 6.12
CA GLN A 106 32.17 -18.28 5.62
C GLN A 106 31.41 -19.32 6.46
N TYR A 107 31.43 -19.19 7.79
CA TYR A 107 30.70 -20.08 8.69
C TYR A 107 29.20 -20.04 8.43
N ILE A 108 28.60 -18.84 8.42
CA ILE A 108 27.16 -18.65 8.18
C ILE A 108 26.77 -19.21 6.81
N GLY A 109 27.57 -18.91 5.79
CA GLY A 109 27.40 -19.37 4.42
C GLY A 109 27.45 -20.88 4.25
N LEU A 110 28.45 -21.54 4.84
CA LEU A 110 28.56 -22.99 4.82
C LEU A 110 27.42 -23.64 5.63
N ASP A 111 27.12 -23.14 6.81
CA ASP A 111 26.07 -23.71 7.66
C ASP A 111 24.68 -23.63 7.01
N ILE A 112 24.36 -22.53 6.32
CA ILE A 112 23.06 -22.39 5.65
C ILE A 112 22.98 -23.25 4.38
N THR A 113 24.04 -23.31 3.58
CA THR A 113 24.07 -24.09 2.35
C THR A 113 24.09 -25.60 2.62
N ILE A 114 24.79 -26.06 3.66
CA ILE A 114 24.76 -27.48 4.10
C ILE A 114 23.38 -27.92 4.54
N ARG A 115 22.56 -27.00 5.05
CA ARG A 115 21.16 -27.26 5.41
C ARG A 115 20.21 -27.18 4.20
N ALA A 116 20.47 -26.28 3.26
CA ALA A 116 19.62 -26.06 2.09
C ALA A 116 19.84 -27.08 0.95
N ILE A 117 21.09 -27.44 0.63
CA ILE A 117 21.43 -28.37 -0.46
C ILE A 117 20.70 -29.71 -0.35
N PRO A 118 20.71 -30.42 0.79
CA PRO A 118 19.96 -31.67 0.93
C PRO A 118 18.45 -31.50 0.73
N LYS A 119 17.88 -30.33 1.06
CA LYS A 119 16.45 -30.06 0.88
C LYS A 119 16.08 -29.91 -0.59
N TYR A 120 16.89 -29.20 -1.36
CA TYR A 120 16.71 -29.14 -2.81
C TYR A 120 16.95 -30.50 -3.46
N ALA A 121 17.98 -31.24 -3.06
CA ALA A 121 18.24 -32.58 -3.59
C ALA A 121 17.07 -33.55 -3.32
N LYS A 122 16.47 -33.50 -2.12
CA LYS A 122 15.27 -34.29 -1.79
C LYS A 122 14.04 -33.86 -2.59
N TYR A 123 13.90 -32.56 -2.90
CA TYR A 123 12.80 -32.07 -3.75
C TYR A 123 12.88 -32.70 -5.15
N PHE A 124 14.08 -32.83 -5.71
CA PHE A 124 14.33 -33.48 -7.00
C PHE A 124 14.52 -35.00 -6.90
N GLU A 125 14.14 -35.61 -5.77
CA GLU A 125 14.17 -37.06 -5.57
C GLU A 125 15.54 -37.72 -5.83
N PHE A 126 16.64 -37.01 -5.55
CA PHE A 126 17.98 -37.56 -5.74
C PHE A 126 18.15 -38.86 -4.97
N SER A 127 18.68 -39.88 -5.65
CA SER A 127 19.15 -41.10 -5.00
C SER A 127 20.36 -40.80 -4.10
N ARG A 128 20.66 -41.74 -3.20
CA ARG A 128 21.82 -41.62 -2.30
C ARG A 128 23.14 -41.52 -3.09
N ASP A 129 23.26 -42.26 -4.19
CA ASP A 129 24.47 -42.29 -5.00
C ASP A 129 24.65 -40.99 -5.79
N GLU A 130 23.58 -40.45 -6.38
CA GLU A 130 23.59 -39.14 -7.05
C GLU A 130 23.98 -38.03 -6.08
N TYR A 131 23.42 -38.05 -4.87
CA TYR A 131 23.76 -37.08 -3.84
C TYR A 131 25.21 -37.23 -3.37
N THR A 132 25.73 -38.46 -3.28
CA THR A 132 27.14 -38.73 -2.94
C THR A 132 28.08 -38.14 -3.98
N ASN A 133 27.78 -38.38 -5.27
CA ASN A 133 28.55 -37.80 -6.37
C ASN A 133 28.52 -36.27 -6.37
N LEU A 134 27.36 -35.66 -6.07
CA LEU A 134 27.23 -34.22 -5.92
C LEU A 134 28.12 -33.69 -4.78
N VAL A 135 28.04 -34.28 -3.58
CA VAL A 135 28.81 -33.84 -2.41
C VAL A 135 30.31 -34.00 -2.64
N ASP A 136 30.75 -35.11 -3.21
CA ASP A 136 32.15 -35.35 -3.52
C ASP A 136 32.66 -34.39 -4.59
N GLY A 137 31.85 -34.11 -5.61
CA GLY A 137 32.11 -33.11 -6.63
C GLY A 137 32.27 -31.70 -6.06
N LEU A 138 31.38 -31.29 -5.14
CA LEU A 138 31.42 -29.98 -4.50
C LEU A 138 32.64 -29.85 -3.58
N VAL A 139 32.79 -30.79 -2.64
CA VAL A 139 33.82 -30.68 -1.60
C VAL A 139 35.21 -30.96 -2.16
N GLY A 140 35.36 -31.94 -3.04
CA GLY A 140 36.66 -32.33 -3.59
C GLY A 140 37.24 -31.30 -4.55
N ASN A 141 36.40 -30.60 -5.33
CA ASN A 141 36.87 -29.72 -6.40
C ASN A 141 36.95 -28.24 -6.03
N TYR A 142 36.09 -27.75 -5.13
CA TYR A 142 35.95 -26.32 -4.88
C TYR A 142 36.41 -25.88 -3.50
N CYS A 143 36.40 -26.76 -2.51
CA CYS A 143 36.79 -26.39 -1.16
C CYS A 143 38.30 -26.21 -1.03
N SER A 144 38.71 -25.16 -0.30
CA SER A 144 40.12 -24.96 0.03
C SER A 144 40.62 -26.06 0.96
N LYS A 145 41.85 -26.54 0.73
CA LYS A 145 42.53 -27.45 1.67
C LYS A 145 42.83 -26.78 3.01
N ASN A 146 42.91 -25.45 3.04
CA ASN A 146 43.26 -24.64 4.21
C ASN A 146 42.03 -24.08 4.94
N LEU A 147 40.87 -24.75 4.87
CA LEU A 147 39.70 -24.35 5.64
C LEU A 147 39.95 -24.53 7.14
N SER A 148 39.91 -23.43 7.89
CA SER A 148 40.23 -23.42 9.33
C SER A 148 39.02 -23.69 10.22
N LEU A 149 37.81 -23.31 9.79
CA LEU A 149 36.57 -23.44 10.55
C LEU A 149 36.09 -24.90 10.72
N ILE A 150 36.22 -25.68 9.66
CA ILE A 150 35.64 -27.02 9.55
C ILE A 150 36.45 -27.84 8.54
N SER A 151 36.78 -29.08 8.91
CA SER A 151 37.52 -29.97 8.02
C SER A 151 36.65 -30.46 6.86
N LEU A 152 37.26 -30.78 5.72
CA LEU A 152 36.57 -31.33 4.55
C LEU A 152 35.79 -32.61 4.89
N LYS A 153 36.36 -33.47 5.75
CA LYS A 153 35.70 -34.69 6.24
C LYS A 153 34.42 -34.36 7.01
N GLN A 154 34.48 -33.33 7.87
CA GLN A 154 33.34 -32.90 8.66
C GLN A 154 32.25 -32.24 7.81
N LEU A 155 32.64 -31.47 6.78
CA LEU A 155 31.71 -30.91 5.79
C LEU A 155 30.92 -32.00 5.08
N LYS A 156 31.59 -33.03 4.53
CA LYS A 156 30.93 -34.17 3.89
C LYS A 156 29.98 -34.88 4.85
N ARG A 157 30.45 -35.16 6.07
CA ARG A 157 29.63 -35.82 7.11
C ARG A 157 28.36 -35.03 7.42
N ASN A 158 28.46 -33.70 7.52
CA ASN A 158 27.28 -32.86 7.77
C ASN A 158 26.30 -32.86 6.59
N LEU A 159 26.79 -32.76 5.34
CA LEU A 159 25.95 -32.83 4.13
C LEU A 159 25.22 -34.16 4.02
N PHE A 160 25.90 -35.27 4.30
CA PHE A 160 25.30 -36.61 4.33
C PHE A 160 24.30 -36.76 5.46
N SER A 161 24.67 -36.38 6.68
CA SER A 161 23.77 -36.48 7.83
C SER A 161 22.49 -35.66 7.65
N LYS A 162 22.55 -34.47 7.04
CA LYS A 162 21.37 -33.65 6.74
C LYS A 162 20.52 -34.16 5.57
N PHE A 163 21.09 -35.03 4.75
CA PHE A 163 20.35 -35.74 3.70
C PHE A 163 19.70 -37.01 4.26
N ASP A 164 20.40 -37.78 5.07
CA ASP A 164 19.88 -39.06 5.59
C ASP A 164 18.82 -38.84 6.66
N ASN A 165 19.01 -37.86 7.53
CA ASN A 165 18.12 -37.60 8.66
C ASN A 165 17.06 -36.53 8.33
N GLU A 166 16.10 -36.36 9.24
CA GLU A 166 15.20 -35.22 9.21
C GLU A 166 15.98 -33.91 9.30
N ASN A 167 15.68 -33.03 8.36
CA ASN A 167 16.26 -31.71 8.27
C ASN A 167 15.13 -30.70 8.41
N ASN A 168 15.13 -29.89 9.46
CA ASN A 168 14.04 -28.94 9.73
C ASN A 168 14.23 -27.59 9.02
N PHE A 169 15.23 -27.48 8.13
CA PHE A 169 15.44 -26.28 7.34
C PHE A 169 14.28 -26.05 6.36
N LYS A 170 13.71 -24.85 6.38
CA LYS A 170 12.65 -24.42 5.45
C LYS A 170 13.28 -23.67 4.29
N LEU A 171 13.00 -24.11 3.06
CA LEU A 171 13.40 -23.37 1.87
C LEU A 171 12.58 -22.08 1.77
N PRO A 172 13.12 -21.01 1.15
CA PRO A 172 12.37 -19.78 0.93
C PRO A 172 11.09 -20.05 0.14
N ASP A 173 9.96 -19.59 0.65
CA ASP A 173 8.67 -19.74 -0.02
C ASP A 173 7.68 -18.62 0.36
N ILE A 174 6.89 -18.21 -0.64
CA ILE A 174 5.82 -17.20 -0.53
C ILE A 174 4.51 -17.68 -1.13
N SER A 175 4.42 -18.95 -1.56
CA SER A 175 3.22 -19.51 -2.19
C SER A 175 1.95 -19.35 -1.33
N GLU A 176 2.08 -19.55 -0.02
CA GLU A 176 0.99 -19.42 0.97
C GLU A 176 0.92 -18.03 1.65
N ASN A 177 1.79 -17.09 1.27
CA ASN A 177 1.90 -15.80 1.96
C ASN A 177 0.84 -14.81 1.44
N SER A 178 -0.05 -14.38 2.34
CA SER A 178 -1.19 -13.51 1.98
C SER A 178 -0.80 -12.10 1.51
N LEU A 179 0.42 -11.66 1.85
CA LEU A 179 0.94 -10.36 1.44
C LEU A 179 1.26 -10.32 -0.06
N PHE A 180 1.60 -11.45 -0.67
CA PHE A 180 1.95 -11.51 -2.07
C PHE A 180 0.71 -11.80 -2.95
N PRO A 181 0.64 -11.23 -4.17
CA PRO A 181 -0.37 -11.65 -5.15
C PRO A 181 -0.20 -13.12 -5.54
N LYS A 182 -1.31 -13.85 -5.74
CA LYS A 182 -1.26 -15.24 -6.24
C LYS A 182 -0.60 -15.34 -7.62
N SER A 183 -0.72 -14.30 -8.45
CA SER A 183 -0.10 -14.22 -9.77
C SER A 183 1.42 -14.38 -9.71
N VAL A 184 2.08 -13.92 -8.63
CA VAL A 184 3.53 -14.07 -8.42
C VAL A 184 3.95 -15.54 -8.37
N ALA A 185 3.11 -16.42 -7.81
CA ALA A 185 3.39 -17.85 -7.74
C ALA A 185 3.19 -18.57 -9.08
N THR A 186 2.47 -17.96 -10.03
CA THR A 186 2.15 -18.56 -11.34
C THR A 186 3.06 -18.10 -12.49
N LEU A 187 3.96 -17.13 -12.26
CA LEU A 187 4.85 -16.59 -13.31
C LEU A 187 5.91 -17.59 -13.82
N ALA A 188 6.22 -18.60 -13.01
CA ALA A 188 7.11 -19.70 -13.35
C ALA A 188 6.62 -21.00 -12.69
N THR A 189 6.98 -22.14 -13.26
CA THR A 189 6.69 -23.45 -12.64
C THR A 189 7.52 -23.63 -11.38
N GLN A 190 7.03 -24.43 -10.44
CA GLN A 190 7.76 -24.68 -9.19
C GLN A 190 9.09 -25.39 -9.44
N ASP A 191 9.14 -26.30 -10.42
CA ASP A 191 10.37 -27.02 -10.76
C ASP A 191 11.44 -26.07 -11.32
N ASP A 192 11.09 -25.19 -12.25
CA ASP A 192 11.96 -24.15 -12.78
C ASP A 192 12.54 -23.26 -11.67
N ILE A 193 11.68 -22.86 -10.73
CA ILE A 193 12.06 -22.04 -9.58
C ILE A 193 13.07 -22.79 -8.70
N LYS A 194 12.75 -24.04 -8.34
CA LYS A 194 13.58 -24.84 -7.45
C LYS A 194 14.90 -25.22 -8.10
N GLU A 195 14.95 -25.40 -9.41
CA GLU A 195 16.18 -25.70 -10.15
C GLU A 195 17.13 -24.50 -10.10
N ARG A 196 16.62 -23.30 -10.38
CA ARG A 196 17.42 -22.06 -10.30
C ARG A 196 17.89 -21.76 -8.89
N GLU A 197 17.00 -21.86 -7.90
CA GLU A 197 17.37 -21.70 -6.49
C GLU A 197 18.43 -22.73 -6.06
N PHE A 198 18.29 -23.99 -6.50
CA PHE A 198 19.25 -25.04 -6.20
C PHE A 198 20.61 -24.76 -6.83
N SER A 199 20.64 -24.42 -8.12
CA SER A 199 21.85 -24.03 -8.85
C SER A 199 22.59 -22.89 -8.14
N LYS A 200 21.89 -21.80 -7.80
CA LYS A 200 22.51 -20.69 -7.04
C LYS A 200 22.96 -21.09 -5.64
N THR A 201 22.25 -21.99 -4.97
CA THR A 201 22.66 -22.52 -3.66
C THR A 201 23.95 -23.35 -3.75
N LEU A 202 24.13 -24.14 -4.82
CA LEU A 202 25.37 -24.86 -5.09
C LEU A 202 26.53 -23.87 -5.38
N GLU A 203 26.25 -22.81 -6.13
CA GLU A 203 27.23 -21.76 -6.41
C GLU A 203 27.65 -20.98 -5.15
N LEU A 204 26.71 -20.71 -4.23
CA LEU A 204 27.00 -20.16 -2.91
C LEU A 204 27.90 -21.09 -2.09
N PHE A 205 27.60 -22.39 -2.06
CA PHE A 205 28.45 -23.35 -1.35
C PHE A 205 29.88 -23.34 -1.90
N LYS A 206 30.04 -23.39 -3.22
CA LYS A 206 31.36 -23.29 -3.88
C LYS A 206 32.06 -21.99 -3.52
N THR A 207 31.31 -20.89 -3.42
CA THR A 207 31.82 -19.57 -3.08
C THR A 207 32.42 -19.56 -1.68
N PHE A 208 31.63 -19.93 -0.65
CA PHE A 208 32.10 -19.97 0.73
C PHE A 208 33.21 -21.00 0.93
N CYS A 209 33.09 -22.19 0.33
CA CYS A 209 34.09 -23.24 0.51
C CYS A 209 35.44 -22.91 -0.15
N SER A 210 35.44 -22.06 -1.17
CA SER A 210 36.66 -21.72 -1.91
C SER A 210 37.69 -20.98 -1.08
N TRP A 211 37.29 -20.17 -0.10
CA TRP A 211 38.22 -19.34 0.68
C TRP A 211 38.98 -20.15 1.73
N GLY A 212 40.27 -19.83 1.92
CA GLY A 212 41.21 -20.59 2.74
C GLY A 212 41.88 -19.82 3.87
N GLY A 213 41.31 -18.70 4.32
CA GLY A 213 41.84 -17.90 5.42
C GLY A 213 42.82 -16.78 5.02
N ASP A 214 43.15 -16.65 3.74
CA ASP A 214 43.99 -15.56 3.22
C ASP A 214 43.16 -14.28 3.05
N ILE A 215 43.51 -13.21 3.77
CA ILE A 215 42.76 -11.95 3.72
C ILE A 215 42.96 -11.24 2.39
N ASP A 216 44.16 -11.30 1.81
CA ASP A 216 44.50 -10.63 0.54
C ASP A 216 43.90 -11.36 -0.67
N ASN A 217 43.35 -12.56 -0.44
CA ASN A 217 42.77 -13.39 -1.47
C ASN A 217 41.47 -14.06 -1.00
N LEU A 218 40.38 -13.32 -1.14
CA LEU A 218 39.02 -13.77 -0.81
C LEU A 218 38.42 -14.75 -1.83
N ARG A 219 39.15 -15.05 -2.92
CA ARG A 219 38.69 -15.94 -4.01
C ARG A 219 37.29 -15.56 -4.47
N LEU A 220 36.33 -16.48 -4.42
CA LEU A 220 34.97 -16.23 -4.91
C LEU A 220 34.11 -15.40 -3.93
N MET A 221 34.55 -15.16 -2.70
CA MET A 221 33.74 -14.49 -1.67
C MET A 221 33.63 -12.96 -1.82
N VAL A 222 34.43 -12.36 -2.70
CA VAL A 222 34.47 -10.91 -2.95
C VAL A 222 33.08 -10.26 -3.05
N PRO A 223 32.15 -10.70 -3.93
CA PRO A 223 30.84 -10.05 -4.08
C PRO A 223 30.00 -10.10 -2.81
N LEU A 224 30.09 -11.19 -2.04
CA LEU A 224 29.33 -11.34 -0.80
C LEU A 224 29.86 -10.44 0.31
N ILE A 225 31.19 -10.29 0.39
CA ILE A 225 31.85 -9.45 1.39
C ILE A 225 31.63 -7.95 1.08
N LYS A 226 31.70 -7.58 -0.20
CA LYS A 226 31.54 -6.20 -0.66
C LYS A 226 30.09 -5.69 -0.52
N SER A 227 29.12 -6.61 -0.54
CA SER A 227 27.71 -6.27 -0.43
C SER A 227 27.40 -5.59 0.91
N PRO A 228 26.87 -4.35 0.91
CA PRO A 228 26.55 -3.62 2.15
C PRO A 228 25.47 -4.33 2.96
N ILE A 229 24.55 -5.05 2.31
CA ILE A 229 23.48 -5.80 2.99
C ILE A 229 24.06 -6.95 3.80
N ILE A 230 24.98 -7.71 3.18
CA ILE A 230 25.64 -8.84 3.84
C ILE A 230 26.59 -8.31 4.91
N TYR A 231 27.35 -7.26 4.63
CA TYR A 231 28.29 -6.70 5.59
C TYR A 231 27.57 -6.12 6.82
N ALA A 232 26.47 -5.38 6.65
CA ALA A 232 25.66 -4.91 7.76
C ALA A 232 25.10 -6.07 8.61
N GLN A 233 24.68 -7.15 7.94
CA GLN A 233 24.29 -8.37 8.64
C GLN A 233 25.45 -8.99 9.43
N LEU A 234 26.69 -8.98 8.91
CA LEU A 234 27.86 -9.45 9.64
C LEU A 234 28.15 -8.59 10.87
N ILE A 235 28.08 -7.26 10.75
CA ILE A 235 28.21 -6.34 11.89
C ILE A 235 27.20 -6.76 12.97
N ARG A 236 25.93 -6.93 12.60
CA ARG A 236 24.87 -7.35 13.52
C ARG A 236 25.13 -8.70 14.19
N GLN A 237 25.73 -9.66 13.48
CA GLN A 237 26.11 -10.96 14.06
C GLN A 237 27.26 -10.79 15.07
N LEU A 238 28.28 -9.99 14.73
CA LEU A 238 29.45 -9.75 15.57
C LEU A 238 29.14 -8.90 16.80
N THR A 239 28.12 -8.04 16.75
CA THR A 239 27.64 -7.20 17.87
C THR A 239 26.56 -7.87 18.75
N ASN A 240 26.26 -9.15 18.50
CA ASN A 240 25.23 -9.93 19.18
C ASN A 240 23.86 -9.27 19.16
N GLU A 241 23.45 -8.87 17.96
CA GLU A 241 22.18 -8.20 17.72
C GLU A 241 21.32 -9.00 16.75
N LYS A 242 20.01 -8.76 16.81
CA LYS A 242 19.06 -9.21 15.79
C LYS A 242 18.05 -8.10 15.52
N LEU A 243 17.46 -8.15 14.33
CA LEU A 243 16.35 -7.27 14.00
C LEU A 243 15.06 -7.78 14.66
N GLU A 244 14.32 -6.85 15.25
CA GLU A 244 12.99 -7.07 15.79
C GLU A 244 12.04 -6.00 15.26
N TRP A 245 10.76 -6.33 15.22
CA TRP A 245 9.72 -5.46 14.66
C TRP A 245 8.84 -4.90 15.78
N ASN A 246 8.68 -3.58 15.79
CA ASN A 246 7.74 -2.93 16.70
C ASN A 246 6.37 -2.85 16.01
N LYS A 247 5.39 -3.56 16.56
CA LYS A 247 4.02 -3.62 16.03
C LYS A 247 3.36 -2.24 15.90
N ASN A 248 3.64 -1.32 16.83
CA ASN A 248 2.97 -0.04 16.91
C ASN A 248 3.57 1.00 15.96
N SER A 249 4.90 1.10 15.94
CA SER A 249 5.60 2.06 15.06
C SER A 249 5.87 1.52 13.66
N ARG A 250 5.67 0.22 13.43
CA ARG A 250 6.06 -0.53 12.22
C ARG A 250 7.55 -0.43 11.87
N ASN A 251 8.37 0.10 12.77
CA ASN A 251 9.80 0.25 12.57
C ASN A 251 10.55 -1.02 12.97
N VAL A 252 11.67 -1.24 12.30
CA VAL A 252 12.65 -2.24 12.68
C VAL A 252 13.61 -1.63 13.70
N PHE A 253 13.96 -2.39 14.73
CA PHE A 253 14.96 -2.00 15.71
C PHE A 253 15.88 -3.18 16.06
N LYS A 254 17.08 -2.88 16.53
CA LYS A 254 18.07 -3.89 16.95
C LYS A 254 17.82 -4.27 18.41
N ILE A 255 17.83 -5.57 18.72
CA ILE A 255 17.84 -6.09 20.10
C ILE A 255 18.98 -7.07 20.31
N LYS A 256 19.46 -7.19 21.54
CA LYS A 256 20.52 -8.16 21.86
C LYS A 256 20.04 -9.60 21.68
N ASN A 257 20.92 -10.43 21.13
CA ASN A 257 20.72 -11.84 20.91
C ASN A 257 22.04 -12.59 21.12
N SER A 258 22.12 -13.41 22.16
CA SER A 258 23.31 -14.22 22.47
C SER A 258 23.50 -15.44 21.57
N SER A 259 22.52 -15.75 20.70
CA SER A 259 22.56 -16.90 19.79
C SER A 259 23.14 -16.61 18.40
N THR A 260 23.67 -15.41 18.19
CA THR A 260 24.38 -15.01 16.96
C THR A 260 25.66 -15.83 16.75
N VAL A 261 26.16 -15.81 15.52
CA VAL A 261 27.41 -16.49 15.16
C VAL A 261 28.56 -15.50 15.27
N GLN A 262 29.52 -15.81 16.13
CA GLN A 262 30.78 -15.09 16.25
C GLN A 262 31.92 -16.07 16.03
N VAL A 263 32.79 -15.75 15.08
CA VAL A 263 34.02 -16.50 14.84
C VAL A 263 35.21 -15.62 15.19
N LEU A 264 36.06 -16.13 16.07
CA LEU A 264 37.35 -15.52 16.37
C LEU A 264 38.45 -16.30 15.65
N CYS A 265 39.34 -15.58 14.97
CA CYS A 265 40.57 -16.14 14.42
C CYS A 265 41.76 -15.74 15.27
N GLU A 266 42.63 -16.70 15.58
CA GLU A 266 43.94 -16.50 16.21
C GLU A 266 44.99 -17.02 15.21
N GLY A 267 45.68 -16.10 14.53
CA GLY A 267 46.48 -16.45 13.35
C GLY A 267 45.60 -17.00 12.23
N LEU A 268 45.99 -18.13 11.63
CA LEU A 268 45.23 -18.79 10.54
C LEU A 268 44.09 -19.70 11.04
N ILE A 269 43.99 -19.92 12.35
CA ILE A 269 43.00 -20.83 12.94
C ILE A 269 41.78 -20.02 13.37
N CYS A 270 40.60 -20.39 12.88
CA CYS A 270 39.35 -19.71 13.18
C CYS A 270 38.38 -20.68 13.86
N ARG A 271 37.73 -20.23 14.94
CA ARG A 271 36.77 -21.03 15.70
C ARG A 271 35.55 -20.21 16.06
N LYS A 272 34.39 -20.86 16.10
CA LYS A 272 33.20 -20.26 16.70
C LYS A 272 33.42 -20.15 18.21
N THR A 273 33.21 -18.96 18.76
CA THR A 273 33.39 -18.65 20.18
C THR A 273 32.09 -18.11 20.77
N ASP A 274 31.99 -18.08 22.10
CA ASP A 274 30.91 -17.38 22.78
C ASP A 274 31.15 -15.86 22.82
N ALA A 275 30.10 -15.13 23.17
CA ALA A 275 30.09 -13.67 23.26
C ALA A 275 31.17 -13.09 24.17
N ASN A 276 31.36 -13.69 25.35
CA ASN A 276 32.26 -13.15 26.35
C ASN A 276 33.71 -13.35 25.92
N GLU A 277 34.04 -14.54 25.40
CA GLU A 277 35.36 -14.80 24.82
C GLU A 277 35.64 -13.91 23.61
N PHE A 278 34.66 -13.75 22.72
CA PHE A 278 34.78 -12.93 21.53
C PHE A 278 35.13 -11.47 21.89
N TYR A 279 34.34 -10.81 22.73
CA TYR A 279 34.59 -9.40 23.08
C TYR A 279 35.88 -9.21 23.88
N LYS A 280 36.33 -10.21 24.63
CA LYS A 280 37.59 -10.14 25.37
C LYS A 280 38.82 -10.17 24.44
N LYS A 281 38.74 -10.89 23.32
CA LYS A 281 39.89 -11.17 22.45
C LYS A 281 39.85 -10.48 21.09
N PHE A 282 38.67 -10.08 20.63
CA PHE A 282 38.53 -9.44 19.32
C PHE A 282 39.21 -8.07 19.32
N PRO A 283 40.17 -7.82 18.41
CA PRO A 283 40.89 -6.56 18.40
C PRO A 283 39.99 -5.36 18.13
N THR A 284 40.27 -4.24 18.79
CA THR A 284 39.56 -2.97 18.61
C THR A 284 40.47 -1.94 17.93
N SER A 285 39.86 -1.00 17.21
CA SER A 285 40.59 0.07 16.55
C SER A 285 41.10 1.13 17.55
N VAL A 286 42.08 1.93 17.13
CA VAL A 286 42.54 3.07 17.91
C VAL A 286 41.44 4.12 17.94
N GLY A 287 40.99 4.51 19.15
CA GLY A 287 39.85 5.41 19.31
C GLY A 287 38.49 4.71 19.25
N HIS A 288 38.47 3.39 19.50
CA HIS A 288 37.25 2.57 19.58
C HIS A 288 36.12 3.24 20.36
N LYS A 289 34.95 3.37 19.71
CA LYS A 289 33.71 3.80 20.37
C LYS A 289 32.76 2.63 20.57
N SER A 290 32.62 1.79 19.55
CA SER A 290 31.79 0.59 19.56
C SER A 290 32.20 -0.33 18.43
N TYR A 291 31.89 -1.63 18.53
CA TYR A 291 32.17 -2.57 17.45
C TYR A 291 31.40 -2.24 16.16
N ASP A 292 30.17 -1.70 16.27
CA ASP A 292 29.37 -1.31 15.10
C ASP A 292 30.05 -0.17 14.31
N ASP A 293 30.57 0.84 15.02
CA ASP A 293 31.34 1.95 14.43
C ASP A 293 32.67 1.47 13.82
N ASP A 294 33.47 0.69 14.56
CA ASP A 294 34.75 0.16 14.09
C ASP A 294 34.58 -0.68 12.81
N LEU A 295 33.62 -1.61 12.80
CA LEU A 295 33.39 -2.50 11.67
C LEU A 295 32.78 -1.75 10.48
N SER A 296 31.95 -0.72 10.72
CA SER A 296 31.43 0.15 9.66
C SER A 296 32.57 0.95 8.99
N ARG A 297 33.51 1.47 9.78
CA ARG A 297 34.71 2.15 9.23
C ARG A 297 35.59 1.19 8.43
N LEU A 298 35.76 -0.05 8.91
CA LEU A 298 36.48 -1.10 8.18
C LEU A 298 35.82 -1.39 6.82
N TYR A 299 34.48 -1.44 6.79
CA TYR A 299 33.76 -1.59 5.54
C TYR A 299 34.10 -0.48 4.55
N CYS A 300 33.93 0.78 4.99
CA CYS A 300 34.06 1.94 4.14
C CYS A 300 35.48 2.15 3.61
N LYS A 301 36.49 1.86 4.43
CA LYS A 301 37.90 2.12 4.07
C LYS A 301 38.53 1.01 3.24
N GLU A 302 38.21 -0.25 3.54
CA GLU A 302 38.99 -1.38 3.01
C GLU A 302 38.16 -2.42 2.27
N VAL A 303 36.92 -2.66 2.69
CA VAL A 303 36.14 -3.79 2.19
C VAL A 303 35.22 -3.42 1.03
N ARG A 304 34.68 -2.20 1.01
CA ARG A 304 33.75 -1.71 -0.02
C ARG A 304 34.33 -1.78 -1.43
N ASP A 305 35.64 -1.56 -1.55
CA ASP A 305 36.34 -1.45 -2.83
C ASP A 305 37.23 -2.67 -3.10
N TYR A 306 36.97 -3.80 -2.42
CA TYR A 306 37.73 -5.03 -2.63
C TYR A 306 37.52 -5.60 -4.04
N GLU A 307 38.62 -6.01 -4.68
CA GLU A 307 38.62 -6.59 -6.02
C GLU A 307 39.12 -8.04 -6.05
N TYR A 308 38.81 -8.74 -7.14
CA TYR A 308 39.33 -10.08 -7.36
C TYR A 308 40.82 -10.06 -7.67
N LYS A 309 41.60 -10.85 -6.92
CA LYS A 309 42.99 -11.16 -7.27
C LYS A 309 43.02 -12.33 -8.27
N ILE A 310 43.35 -12.07 -9.54
CA ILE A 310 43.39 -13.12 -10.58
C ILE A 310 44.72 -13.88 -10.57
N ALA A 311 45.83 -13.19 -10.28
CA ALA A 311 47.16 -13.79 -10.26
C ALA A 311 47.31 -14.83 -9.13
N GLY A 312 47.93 -15.97 -9.44
CA GLY A 312 48.17 -17.05 -8.45
C GLY A 312 46.94 -17.86 -8.06
N GLN A 313 45.80 -17.68 -8.72
CA GLN A 313 44.58 -18.45 -8.46
C GLN A 313 44.63 -19.85 -9.07
N ALA A 314 43.94 -20.79 -8.42
CA ALA A 314 43.66 -22.09 -9.02
C ALA A 314 42.90 -21.90 -10.35
N PRO A 315 43.25 -22.60 -11.45
CA PRO A 315 42.67 -22.34 -12.78
C PRO A 315 41.14 -22.36 -12.83
N LYS A 316 40.51 -23.26 -12.06
CA LYS A 316 39.05 -23.35 -11.95
C LYS A 316 38.43 -22.11 -11.31
N ILE A 317 39.05 -21.58 -10.26
CA ILE A 317 38.61 -20.35 -9.57
C ILE A 317 38.84 -19.15 -10.47
N ALA A 318 40.00 -19.05 -11.12
CA ALA A 318 40.30 -17.99 -12.07
C ALA A 318 39.31 -17.97 -13.24
N LYS A 319 38.98 -19.13 -13.81
CA LYS A 319 37.97 -19.25 -14.87
C LYS A 319 36.62 -18.74 -14.38
N LYS A 320 36.22 -19.11 -13.17
CA LYS A 320 34.94 -18.72 -12.60
C LYS A 320 34.85 -17.23 -12.27
N ILE A 321 35.93 -16.64 -11.76
CA ILE A 321 36.05 -15.18 -11.57
C ILE A 321 35.86 -14.48 -12.92
N LYS A 322 36.52 -14.95 -13.99
CA LYS A 322 36.41 -14.36 -15.32
C LYS A 322 35.03 -14.49 -15.96
N THR A 323 34.26 -15.53 -15.62
CA THR A 323 32.89 -15.73 -16.11
C THR A 323 31.83 -15.04 -15.25
N MET A 324 32.21 -14.50 -14.09
CA MET A 324 31.27 -13.84 -13.18
C MET A 324 30.85 -12.51 -13.79
N SER A 325 29.55 -12.36 -14.07
CA SER A 325 28.97 -11.09 -14.49
C SER A 325 28.40 -10.33 -13.29
N PHE A 326 28.17 -9.03 -13.45
CA PHE A 326 27.51 -8.20 -12.43
C PHE A 326 26.15 -8.78 -12.00
N ASP A 327 25.36 -9.27 -12.95
CA ASP A 327 24.06 -9.89 -12.65
C ASP A 327 24.23 -11.17 -11.84
N GLU A 328 25.23 -12.00 -12.18
CA GLU A 328 25.51 -13.25 -11.47
C GLU A 328 25.90 -12.99 -10.01
N GLU A 329 26.72 -11.97 -9.75
CA GLU A 329 27.06 -11.55 -8.38
C GLU A 329 25.82 -11.14 -7.58
N ASN A 330 24.94 -10.34 -8.19
CA ASN A 330 23.71 -9.89 -7.54
C ASN A 330 22.72 -11.03 -7.29
N LEU A 331 22.62 -12.01 -8.20
CA LEU A 331 21.81 -13.21 -7.99
C LEU A 331 22.36 -14.07 -6.85
N LEU A 332 23.69 -14.20 -6.71
CA LEU A 332 24.31 -14.90 -5.58
C LEU A 332 24.01 -14.20 -4.25
N ILE A 333 24.20 -12.88 -4.20
CA ILE A 333 23.87 -12.07 -3.02
C ILE A 333 22.40 -12.25 -2.64
N SER A 334 21.50 -12.16 -3.63
CA SER A 334 20.06 -12.30 -3.42
C SER A 334 19.68 -13.68 -2.92
N GLN A 335 20.27 -14.76 -3.46
CA GLN A 335 20.03 -16.11 -2.97
C GLN A 335 20.47 -16.28 -1.52
N PHE A 336 21.62 -15.70 -1.15
CA PHE A 336 22.13 -15.81 0.21
C PHE A 336 21.20 -15.11 1.21
N ILE A 337 20.74 -13.89 0.89
CA ILE A 337 19.76 -13.17 1.70
C ILE A 337 18.45 -13.95 1.76
N ALA A 338 18.01 -14.57 0.65
CA ALA A 338 16.79 -15.35 0.61
C ALA A 338 16.84 -16.56 1.55
N LEU A 339 17.94 -17.32 1.52
CA LEU A 339 18.12 -18.46 2.43
C LEU A 339 18.14 -18.03 3.91
N GLN A 340 18.69 -16.86 4.22
CA GLN A 340 18.76 -16.35 5.60
C GLN A 340 17.42 -15.85 6.13
N THR A 341 16.67 -15.13 5.30
CA THR A 341 15.44 -14.44 5.71
C THR A 341 14.19 -15.30 5.47
N GLY A 342 14.28 -16.33 4.64
CA GLY A 342 13.14 -17.11 4.16
C GLY A 342 12.32 -16.40 3.09
N MET A 343 12.64 -15.13 2.76
CA MET A 343 12.00 -14.37 1.69
C MET A 343 12.69 -14.66 0.35
N PRO A 344 12.01 -15.23 -0.65
CA PRO A 344 12.64 -15.61 -1.91
C PRO A 344 13.16 -14.43 -2.71
N ALA A 345 14.26 -14.66 -3.42
CA ALA A 345 14.79 -13.73 -4.41
C ALA A 345 13.98 -13.81 -5.71
N LEU A 346 13.03 -12.89 -5.89
CA LEU A 346 12.10 -12.91 -7.04
C LEU A 346 12.83 -12.91 -8.41
N PHE A 347 13.97 -12.22 -8.53
CA PHE A 347 14.76 -12.22 -9.76
C PHE A 347 15.37 -13.58 -10.11
N ILE A 348 15.70 -14.41 -9.11
CA ILE A 348 16.16 -15.80 -9.34
C ILE A 348 15.00 -16.67 -9.83
N ARG A 349 13.77 -16.31 -9.44
CA ARG A 349 12.55 -17.02 -9.86
C ARG A 349 12.09 -16.65 -11.26
N ALA A 350 12.59 -15.57 -11.84
CA ALA A 350 12.24 -15.17 -13.20
C ALA A 350 13.03 -15.97 -14.26
N ASN A 351 12.34 -16.45 -15.30
CA ASN A 351 12.98 -17.17 -16.40
C ASN A 351 13.83 -16.22 -17.29
N ASN A 352 13.48 -14.92 -17.31
CA ASN A 352 14.21 -13.88 -18.03
C ASN A 352 13.97 -12.51 -17.38
N TYR A 353 14.78 -11.51 -17.75
CA TYR A 353 14.67 -10.15 -17.21
C TYR A 353 13.31 -9.50 -17.49
N SER A 354 12.69 -9.79 -18.64
CA SER A 354 11.35 -9.29 -18.99
C SER A 354 10.30 -9.73 -17.96
N ARG A 355 10.29 -11.02 -17.59
CA ARG A 355 9.42 -11.56 -16.53
C ARG A 355 9.81 -11.05 -15.15
N GLY A 356 11.07 -10.69 -14.93
CA GLY A 356 11.52 -10.00 -13.72
C GLY A 356 10.72 -8.72 -13.44
N LYS A 357 10.37 -7.96 -14.48
CA LYS A 357 9.51 -6.76 -14.36
C LYS A 357 8.09 -7.12 -13.93
N GLU A 358 7.56 -8.25 -14.39
CA GLU A 358 6.22 -8.73 -14.02
C GLU A 358 6.12 -9.03 -12.51
N PHE A 359 7.20 -9.53 -11.89
CA PHE A 359 7.25 -9.71 -10.43
C PHE A 359 7.10 -8.40 -9.67
N LEU A 360 7.73 -7.31 -10.15
CA LEU A 360 7.62 -5.98 -9.54
C LEU A 360 6.24 -5.37 -9.78
N ARG A 361 5.70 -5.57 -11.00
CA ARG A 361 4.40 -5.03 -11.41
C ARG A 361 3.24 -5.72 -10.68
N ALA A 362 3.32 -7.03 -10.42
CA ALA A 362 2.22 -7.78 -9.81
C ALA A 362 1.75 -7.20 -8.46
N SER A 363 2.67 -6.65 -7.66
CA SER A 363 2.30 -5.97 -6.41
C SER A 363 1.58 -4.64 -6.66
N VAL A 364 2.01 -3.88 -7.66
CA VAL A 364 1.37 -2.61 -8.07
C VAL A 364 -0.03 -2.90 -8.64
N ASP A 365 -0.15 -3.87 -9.53
CA ASP A 365 -1.43 -4.27 -10.14
C ASP A 365 -2.43 -4.70 -9.06
N LYS A 366 -2.02 -5.53 -8.08
CA LYS A 366 -2.89 -5.93 -6.95
C LYS A 366 -3.35 -4.72 -6.12
N SER A 367 -2.45 -3.79 -5.82
CA SER A 367 -2.78 -2.57 -5.07
C SER A 367 -3.77 -1.69 -5.84
N TRP A 368 -3.55 -1.55 -7.15
CA TRP A 368 -4.41 -0.81 -8.05
C TRP A 368 -5.80 -1.45 -8.15
N ASP A 369 -5.87 -2.75 -8.40
CA ASP A 369 -7.12 -3.49 -8.50
C ASP A 369 -7.92 -3.42 -7.21
N GLN A 370 -7.26 -3.56 -6.05
CA GLN A 370 -7.92 -3.46 -4.76
C GLN A 370 -8.46 -2.04 -4.52
N TRP A 371 -7.70 -1.01 -4.89
CA TRP A 371 -8.18 0.37 -4.83
C TRP A 371 -9.37 0.59 -5.76
N ALA A 372 -9.28 0.15 -7.01
CA ALA A 372 -10.32 0.30 -8.02
C ALA A 372 -11.61 -0.42 -7.58
N MET A 373 -11.53 -1.65 -7.08
CA MET A 373 -12.67 -2.37 -6.53
C MET A 373 -13.29 -1.63 -5.33
N ASN A 374 -12.47 -1.10 -4.42
CA ASN A 374 -12.97 -0.30 -3.30
C ASN A 374 -13.69 0.99 -3.76
N GLN A 375 -13.22 1.63 -4.84
CA GLN A 375 -13.93 2.77 -5.43
C GLN A 375 -15.24 2.31 -6.06
N ILE A 376 -15.23 1.25 -6.87
CA ILE A 376 -16.45 0.69 -7.48
C ILE A 376 -17.47 0.33 -6.40
N ASP A 377 -17.05 -0.29 -5.30
CA ASP A 377 -17.96 -0.66 -4.21
C ASP A 377 -18.50 0.56 -3.44
N LYS A 378 -17.73 1.65 -3.33
CA LYS A 378 -18.22 2.93 -2.79
C LYS A 378 -19.22 3.61 -3.72
N PHE A 379 -18.93 3.64 -5.02
CA PHE A 379 -19.74 4.34 -6.03
C PHE A 379 -20.89 3.49 -6.59
N LYS A 380 -20.96 2.19 -6.28
CA LYS A 380 -22.04 1.27 -6.72
C LYS A 380 -23.45 1.75 -6.37
N GLY A 381 -23.58 2.64 -5.37
CA GLY A 381 -24.86 3.26 -5.00
C GLY A 381 -25.14 4.65 -5.60
N GLU A 382 -24.17 5.25 -6.29
CA GLU A 382 -24.21 6.67 -6.70
C GLU A 382 -24.17 6.89 -8.21
N VAL A 383 -23.83 5.86 -9.00
CA VAL A 383 -23.75 5.99 -10.47
C VAL A 383 -25.07 5.58 -11.12
N TYR A 384 -25.94 6.56 -11.35
CA TYR A 384 -27.04 6.41 -12.30
C TYR A 384 -26.54 6.78 -13.70
N TYR A 385 -26.85 5.95 -14.70
CA TYR A 385 -26.50 6.18 -16.11
C TYR A 385 -27.08 7.50 -16.68
N GLU A 386 -28.17 7.98 -16.06
CA GLU A 386 -28.69 9.33 -16.19
C GLU A 386 -28.93 9.84 -14.76
N GLU A 387 -28.33 10.96 -14.36
CA GLU A 387 -28.52 11.49 -13.00
C GLU A 387 -30.01 11.80 -12.79
N PRO A 388 -30.67 11.19 -11.78
CA PRO A 388 -32.10 11.37 -11.59
C PRO A 388 -32.39 12.79 -11.14
N LEU A 389 -33.57 13.29 -11.50
CA LEU A 389 -34.12 14.52 -10.94
C LEU A 389 -34.17 14.38 -9.41
N SER A 390 -33.42 15.21 -8.69
CA SER A 390 -33.37 15.21 -7.23
C SER A 390 -34.01 16.47 -6.65
N VAL A 391 -34.66 16.32 -5.49
CA VAL A 391 -35.13 17.44 -4.67
C VAL A 391 -34.33 17.45 -3.39
N GLU A 392 -33.53 18.49 -3.22
CA GLU A 392 -32.57 18.62 -2.13
C GLU A 392 -32.93 19.82 -1.27
N LEU A 393 -32.76 19.69 0.05
CA LEU A 393 -32.95 20.79 0.99
C LEU A 393 -31.76 21.76 0.87
N VAL A 394 -32.04 23.05 0.71
CA VAL A 394 -31.01 24.10 0.62
C VAL A 394 -30.37 24.32 1.98
N ASP A 395 -29.07 24.63 1.99
CA ASP A 395 -28.36 24.94 3.23
C ASP A 395 -29.01 26.13 3.96
N ARG A 396 -29.42 25.86 5.20
CA ARG A 396 -30.04 26.81 6.12
C ARG A 396 -29.20 28.07 6.32
N ALA A 397 -27.87 27.97 6.23
CA ALA A 397 -26.96 29.11 6.39
C ALA A 397 -27.22 30.24 5.37
N LEU A 398 -27.79 29.92 4.21
CA LEU A 398 -28.05 30.89 3.16
C LEU A 398 -29.28 31.78 3.43
N TYR A 399 -30.21 31.35 4.29
CA TYR A 399 -31.51 32.01 4.37
C TYR A 399 -32.10 32.18 5.78
N TYR A 400 -31.66 31.40 6.77
CA TYR A 400 -32.18 31.46 8.14
C TYR A 400 -31.26 32.26 9.06
N ARG A 401 -31.85 33.10 9.91
CA ARG A 401 -31.14 33.88 10.93
C ARG A 401 -31.78 33.60 12.29
N ASN A 402 -30.99 33.13 13.25
CA ASN A 402 -31.44 32.69 14.57
C ASN A 402 -32.04 33.78 15.48
N PHE A 403 -31.95 35.06 15.10
CA PHE A 403 -32.52 36.19 15.85
C PHE A 403 -33.75 36.83 15.17
N LEU A 404 -34.08 36.44 13.94
CA LEU A 404 -35.24 36.97 13.22
C LEU A 404 -36.33 35.89 13.12
N PRO A 405 -37.60 36.21 13.42
CA PRO A 405 -38.71 35.25 13.29
C PRO A 405 -39.15 35.08 11.83
N ASP A 406 -38.20 34.79 10.94
CA ASP A 406 -38.40 34.53 9.51
C ASP A 406 -38.15 33.04 9.23
N PHE A 407 -39.15 32.21 9.54
CA PHE A 407 -39.13 30.77 9.33
C PHE A 407 -39.58 30.46 7.91
N LYS A 408 -38.76 29.74 7.14
CA LYS A 408 -39.03 29.39 5.74
C LYS A 408 -38.26 28.14 5.35
N VAL A 409 -38.73 27.40 4.35
CA VAL A 409 -38.06 26.18 3.88
C VAL A 409 -37.72 26.35 2.40
N HIS A 410 -36.48 26.05 2.00
CA HIS A 410 -36.05 26.14 0.60
C HIS A 410 -35.63 24.75 0.10
N PHE A 411 -36.19 24.34 -1.03
CA PHE A 411 -35.79 23.15 -1.78
C PHE A 411 -35.24 23.55 -3.13
N ASP A 412 -34.22 22.84 -3.59
CA ASP A 412 -33.71 22.93 -4.94
C ASP A 412 -34.05 21.65 -5.70
N VAL A 413 -34.61 21.81 -6.91
CA VAL A 413 -34.86 20.72 -7.86
C VAL A 413 -33.74 20.74 -8.88
N ASN A 414 -32.91 19.69 -8.87
CA ASN A 414 -31.66 19.61 -9.63
C ASN A 414 -31.68 18.40 -10.56
N LEU A 415 -31.03 18.55 -11.71
CA LEU A 415 -30.67 17.45 -12.60
C LEU A 415 -29.15 17.45 -12.77
N GLY A 416 -28.50 16.66 -11.92
CA GLY A 416 -27.06 16.43 -11.98
C GLY A 416 -26.16 17.49 -11.35
N GLU A 417 -24.84 17.31 -11.50
CA GLU A 417 -23.83 18.12 -10.80
C GLU A 417 -23.85 19.61 -11.16
N LEU A 418 -24.14 19.96 -12.42
CA LEU A 418 -24.17 21.36 -12.87
C LEU A 418 -25.27 22.17 -12.17
N ASP A 419 -26.45 21.58 -11.97
CA ASP A 419 -27.56 22.22 -11.25
C ASP A 419 -27.27 22.35 -9.74
N ARG A 420 -26.43 21.47 -9.19
CA ARG A 420 -26.02 21.49 -7.77
C ARG A 420 -24.97 22.57 -7.45
N THR A 421 -24.22 23.06 -8.44
CA THR A 421 -23.15 24.06 -8.22
C THR A 421 -23.65 25.37 -7.59
N ASN A 422 -24.89 25.76 -7.86
CA ASN A 422 -25.49 26.99 -7.32
C ASN A 422 -26.73 26.66 -6.50
N GLN A 423 -26.76 27.05 -5.23
CA GLN A 423 -27.96 26.99 -4.39
C GLN A 423 -28.71 28.32 -4.44
N ILE A 424 -30.03 28.29 -4.66
CA ILE A 424 -30.94 29.45 -4.79
C ILE A 424 -30.71 30.34 -6.03
N VAL A 425 -29.47 30.78 -6.28
CA VAL A 425 -29.14 31.78 -7.31
C VAL A 425 -29.27 31.19 -8.71
N GLY A 426 -29.99 31.89 -9.59
CA GLY A 426 -30.20 31.46 -10.98
C GLY A 426 -31.29 30.40 -11.19
N LYS A 427 -32.02 30.03 -10.13
CA LYS A 427 -33.13 29.06 -10.17
C LYS A 427 -34.49 29.77 -10.19
N LEU A 428 -35.49 29.17 -10.83
CA LEU A 428 -36.85 29.69 -10.84
C LEU A 428 -37.63 29.19 -9.61
N SER A 429 -38.02 30.10 -8.73
CA SER A 429 -38.70 29.76 -7.49
C SER A 429 -40.23 29.78 -7.62
N THR A 430 -40.89 28.77 -7.08
CA THR A 430 -42.32 28.79 -6.72
C THR A 430 -42.46 28.67 -5.21
N LYS A 431 -43.57 29.15 -4.65
CA LYS A 431 -43.82 29.12 -3.21
C LYS A 431 -45.23 28.68 -2.85
N PHE A 432 -45.36 28.00 -1.73
CA PHE A 432 -46.63 27.75 -1.05
C PHE A 432 -46.48 28.01 0.44
N ASN A 433 -47.57 28.33 1.13
CA ASN A 433 -47.54 28.70 2.54
C ASN A 433 -48.13 27.59 3.40
N LEU A 434 -47.44 27.27 4.50
CA LEU A 434 -47.95 26.44 5.58
C LEU A 434 -48.49 27.34 6.68
N ASN A 435 -49.76 27.18 7.02
CA ASN A 435 -50.43 28.01 8.01
C ASN A 435 -50.51 27.24 9.32
N PHE A 436 -49.85 27.73 10.36
CA PHE A 436 -49.89 27.15 11.70
C PHE A 436 -50.47 28.14 12.71
N SER A 437 -51.12 27.66 13.76
CA SER A 437 -51.44 28.55 14.88
C SER A 437 -50.17 28.85 15.70
N ARG A 438 -50.04 30.09 16.17
CA ARG A 438 -48.91 30.50 17.04
C ARG A 438 -48.76 29.59 18.25
N LYS A 439 -49.89 29.25 18.88
CA LYS A 439 -49.96 28.31 20.01
C LYS A 439 -49.39 26.93 19.66
N PHE A 440 -49.69 26.42 18.46
CA PHE A 440 -49.21 25.11 18.03
C PHE A 440 -47.69 25.10 17.77
N ILE A 441 -47.14 26.11 17.09
CA ILE A 441 -45.69 26.19 16.85
C ILE A 441 -44.91 26.36 18.16
N ARG A 442 -45.44 27.17 19.09
CA ARG A 442 -44.86 27.31 20.43
C ARG A 442 -44.85 25.97 21.17
N TRP A 443 -45.96 25.23 21.15
CA TRP A 443 -46.03 23.88 21.72
C TRP A 443 -45.02 22.94 21.05
N ALA A 444 -44.96 22.91 19.71
CA ALA A 444 -44.04 22.04 18.97
C ALA A 444 -42.57 22.34 19.29
N ARG A 445 -42.21 23.63 19.44
CA ARG A 445 -40.87 24.05 19.89
C ARG A 445 -40.56 23.52 21.28
N ASN A 446 -41.46 23.71 22.23
CA ASN A 446 -41.25 23.28 23.62
C ASN A 446 -41.18 21.77 23.75
N GLU A 447 -42.01 21.03 23.01
CA GLU A 447 -41.95 19.57 22.96
C GLU A 447 -40.62 19.10 22.37
N TRP A 448 -40.15 19.70 21.27
CA TRP A 448 -38.90 19.32 20.63
C TRP A 448 -37.66 19.61 21.49
N ILE A 449 -37.61 20.76 22.17
CA ILE A 449 -36.49 21.13 23.06
C ILE A 449 -36.42 20.22 24.29
N ASN A 450 -37.57 19.82 24.85
CA ASN A 450 -37.65 19.01 26.06
C ASN A 450 -37.77 17.50 25.79
N LEU A 451 -37.64 17.07 24.54
CA LEU A 451 -37.77 15.67 24.15
C LEU A 451 -36.54 14.87 24.59
N ASP A 452 -36.73 13.86 25.44
CA ASP A 452 -35.70 12.86 25.71
C ASP A 452 -35.53 11.98 24.46
N PRO A 453 -34.32 11.84 23.89
CA PRO A 453 -34.07 10.97 22.74
C PRO A 453 -34.52 9.51 22.93
N ARG A 454 -34.71 9.04 24.17
CA ARG A 454 -35.15 7.67 24.51
C ARG A 454 -36.68 7.50 24.50
N ASP A 455 -37.46 8.58 24.55
CA ASP A 455 -38.93 8.52 24.55
C ASP A 455 -39.48 8.55 23.11
N GLN A 456 -39.44 7.38 22.47
CA GLN A 456 -39.88 7.22 21.09
C GLN A 456 -41.40 7.50 20.91
N LYS A 457 -42.21 7.19 21.92
CA LYS A 457 -43.67 7.36 21.85
C LYS A 457 -44.06 8.84 21.76
N ARG A 458 -43.42 9.68 22.59
CA ARG A 458 -43.67 11.12 22.60
C ARG A 458 -43.14 11.81 21.33
N LYS A 459 -42.02 11.32 20.79
CA LYS A 459 -41.50 11.73 19.48
C LYS A 459 -42.48 11.43 18.35
N ASP A 460 -43.02 10.22 18.31
CA ASP A 460 -43.98 9.79 17.30
C ASP A 460 -45.28 10.61 17.36
N GLU A 461 -45.74 11.00 18.56
CA GLU A 461 -46.90 11.87 18.74
C GLU A 461 -46.68 13.28 18.17
N LEU A 462 -45.52 13.90 18.47
CA LEU A 462 -45.13 15.20 17.90
C LEU A 462 -45.09 15.13 16.37
N PHE A 463 -44.44 14.08 15.84
CA PHE A 463 -44.32 13.87 14.40
C PHE A 463 -45.67 13.66 13.73
N HIS A 464 -46.57 12.90 14.35
CA HIS A 464 -47.92 12.69 13.85
C HIS A 464 -48.74 14.00 13.81
N LYS A 465 -48.69 14.79 14.89
CA LYS A 465 -49.41 16.09 14.97
C LYS A 465 -48.89 17.13 13.97
N MET A 466 -47.59 17.11 13.67
CA MET A 466 -47.00 17.93 12.61
C MET A 466 -47.41 17.41 11.23
N LYS A 467 -47.36 16.09 11.02
CA LYS A 467 -47.71 15.45 9.75
C LYS A 467 -49.14 15.81 9.31
N LEU A 468 -50.11 15.70 10.22
CA LEU A 468 -51.53 16.05 9.96
C LEU A 468 -51.75 17.47 9.42
N ARG A 469 -50.81 18.40 9.67
CA ARG A 469 -50.90 19.80 9.22
C ARG A 469 -50.12 20.08 7.94
N ILE A 470 -49.09 19.28 7.66
CA ILE A 470 -48.18 19.49 6.52
C ILE A 470 -48.60 18.62 5.33
N GLU A 471 -48.89 17.33 5.56
CA GLU A 471 -49.20 16.35 4.51
C GLU A 471 -50.35 16.79 3.59
N PRO A 472 -51.52 17.25 4.10
CA PRO A 472 -52.61 17.69 3.21
C PRO A 472 -52.25 18.88 2.32
N VAL A 473 -51.38 19.78 2.81
CA VAL A 473 -50.92 20.94 2.02
C VAL A 473 -49.95 20.48 0.94
N VAL A 474 -49.02 19.60 1.28
CA VAL A 474 -48.03 19.04 0.34
C VAL A 474 -48.73 18.22 -0.75
N GLU A 475 -49.74 17.41 -0.42
CA GLU A 475 -50.52 16.64 -1.40
C GLU A 475 -51.33 17.53 -2.34
N ASN A 476 -51.99 18.57 -1.81
CA ASN A 476 -52.71 19.56 -2.62
C ASN A 476 -51.76 20.34 -3.55
N ILE A 477 -50.54 20.61 -3.13
CA ILE A 477 -49.53 21.24 -3.99
C ILE A 477 -49.02 20.25 -5.04
N ARG A 478 -48.80 18.98 -4.66
CA ARG A 478 -48.38 17.92 -5.58
C ARG A 478 -49.36 17.75 -6.75
N SER A 479 -50.66 17.80 -6.50
CA SER A 479 -51.69 17.67 -7.55
C SER A 479 -51.72 18.82 -8.55
N LYS A 480 -51.10 19.96 -8.23
CA LYS A 480 -50.99 21.11 -9.13
C LYS A 480 -49.81 21.01 -10.11
N PHE A 481 -48.85 20.11 -9.85
CA PHE A 481 -47.73 19.88 -10.75
C PHE A 481 -48.09 18.82 -11.79
N PRO A 482 -47.94 19.10 -13.10
CA PRO A 482 -48.14 18.10 -14.15
C PRO A 482 -47.22 16.88 -13.98
N TYR A 483 -45.98 17.14 -13.54
CA TYR A 483 -45.02 16.14 -13.14
C TYR A 483 -44.39 16.58 -11.81
N PRO A 484 -44.78 16.00 -10.66
CA PRO A 484 -44.24 16.39 -9.37
C PRO A 484 -42.78 15.92 -9.27
N PRO A 485 -41.83 16.81 -8.91
CA PRO A 485 -40.41 16.45 -8.87
C PRO A 485 -40.02 15.55 -7.68
N TRP A 486 -40.96 15.13 -6.82
CA TRP A 486 -40.70 14.28 -5.66
C TRP A 486 -41.71 13.13 -5.51
N ASP A 487 -41.22 12.00 -4.99
CA ASP A 487 -42.01 10.82 -4.65
C ASP A 487 -42.28 10.75 -3.13
N GLY A 488 -43.25 11.56 -2.68
CA GLY A 488 -44.09 11.23 -1.52
C GLY A 488 -43.53 11.30 -0.09
N ARG A 489 -42.48 12.07 0.22
CA ARG A 489 -42.02 12.29 1.62
C ARG A 489 -41.54 13.72 1.92
N LEU A 490 -41.97 14.69 1.12
CA LEU A 490 -41.52 16.09 1.27
C LEU A 490 -42.03 16.70 2.59
N ASP A 491 -43.19 16.26 3.07
CA ASP A 491 -43.78 16.64 4.36
C ASP A 491 -42.86 16.33 5.55
N ILE A 492 -42.13 15.21 5.51
CA ILE A 492 -41.19 14.79 6.55
C ILE A 492 -40.01 15.77 6.61
N ILE A 493 -39.43 16.12 5.45
CA ILE A 493 -38.28 17.02 5.38
C ILE A 493 -38.67 18.43 5.81
N ILE A 494 -39.84 18.90 5.38
CA ILE A 494 -40.42 20.18 5.81
C ILE A 494 -40.61 20.20 7.33
N ARG A 495 -41.19 19.15 7.92
CA ARG A 495 -41.39 19.04 9.36
C ARG A 495 -40.06 19.19 10.11
N ASP A 496 -39.06 18.42 9.72
CA ASP A 496 -37.77 18.37 10.41
C ASP A 496 -37.06 19.73 10.32
N GLU A 497 -37.06 20.34 9.14
CA GLU A 497 -36.48 21.68 8.95
C GLU A 497 -37.19 22.75 9.80
N ILE A 498 -38.53 22.73 9.86
CA ILE A 498 -39.29 23.66 10.70
C ILE A 498 -38.96 23.46 12.19
N LEU A 499 -38.96 22.21 12.69
CA LEU A 499 -38.65 21.90 14.09
C LEU A 499 -37.22 22.35 14.47
N GLU A 500 -36.27 22.18 13.57
CA GLU A 500 -34.92 22.66 13.79
C GLU A 500 -34.81 24.19 13.78
N GLN A 501 -35.52 24.89 12.89
CA GLN A 501 -35.48 26.35 12.84
C GLN A 501 -36.13 26.98 14.08
N ILE A 502 -37.27 26.46 14.54
CA ILE A 502 -37.96 27.02 15.72
C ILE A 502 -37.20 26.71 17.02
N SER A 503 -36.48 25.60 17.09
CA SER A 503 -35.66 25.25 18.27
C SER A 503 -34.35 26.04 18.34
N LYS A 504 -33.70 26.31 17.21
CA LYS A 504 -32.48 27.14 17.15
C LYS A 504 -32.74 28.64 17.30
N TYR A 505 -33.99 29.09 17.23
CA TYR A 505 -34.38 30.49 17.35
C TYR A 505 -34.20 31.02 18.78
N ARG A 506 -33.52 32.17 18.91
CA ARG A 506 -33.10 32.79 20.19
C ARG A 506 -33.83 34.10 20.53
N GLY A 507 -34.74 34.58 19.69
CA GLY A 507 -35.50 35.80 19.97
C GLY A 507 -36.74 35.58 20.83
N ASN A 508 -37.47 36.66 21.13
CA ASN A 508 -38.63 36.68 22.04
C ASN A 508 -39.98 36.33 21.37
N HIS A 509 -39.97 35.91 20.10
CA HIS A 509 -41.18 35.66 19.32
C HIS A 509 -42.10 34.59 19.91
N PHE A 510 -41.56 33.65 20.70
CA PHE A 510 -42.32 32.59 21.35
C PHE A 510 -42.63 32.86 22.83
N ASP A 511 -42.24 34.02 23.37
CA ASP A 511 -42.42 34.35 24.78
C ASP A 511 -43.83 34.89 25.06
N GLN A 512 -44.42 35.57 24.07
CA GLN A 512 -45.76 36.15 24.16
C GLN A 512 -46.85 35.11 23.81
N ASP A 513 -47.91 35.02 24.62
CA ASP A 513 -49.09 34.18 24.33
C ASP A 513 -50.10 34.93 23.46
N GLU A 514 -49.70 35.29 22.24
CA GLU A 514 -50.58 35.96 21.29
C GLU A 514 -51.38 34.95 20.44
N ALA A 515 -52.70 35.14 20.38
CA ALA A 515 -53.54 34.42 19.44
C ALA A 515 -53.24 34.88 18.00
N GLY A 516 -53.08 33.94 17.07
CA GLY A 516 -52.82 34.27 15.68
C GLY A 516 -52.31 33.09 14.85
N MET A 517 -52.19 33.32 13.54
CA MET A 517 -51.61 32.38 12.59
C MET A 517 -50.18 32.81 12.22
N ILE A 518 -49.30 31.85 12.01
CA ILE A 518 -47.97 32.00 11.44
C ILE A 518 -47.98 31.35 10.07
N ASN A 519 -47.52 32.08 9.06
CA ASN A 519 -47.36 31.57 7.71
C ASN A 519 -45.88 31.27 7.48
N ILE A 520 -45.54 30.00 7.26
CA ILE A 520 -44.19 29.53 6.94
C ILE A 520 -44.14 29.25 5.44
N PRO A 521 -43.49 30.09 4.62
CA PRO A 521 -43.37 29.84 3.19
C PRO A 521 -42.38 28.70 2.90
N VAL A 522 -42.76 27.82 1.98
CA VAL A 522 -41.91 26.77 1.40
C VAL A 522 -41.64 27.14 -0.05
N TYR A 523 -40.38 27.34 -0.37
CA TYR A 523 -39.89 27.64 -1.71
C TYR A 523 -39.36 26.37 -2.38
N ILE A 524 -39.73 26.17 -3.63
CA ILE A 524 -39.17 25.15 -4.50
C ILE A 524 -38.48 25.88 -5.65
N ASN A 525 -37.16 25.83 -5.71
CA ASN A 525 -36.35 26.48 -6.72
C ASN A 525 -35.96 25.46 -7.78
N PHE A 526 -36.39 25.69 -9.01
CA PHE A 526 -36.12 24.81 -10.13
C PHE A 526 -34.89 25.27 -10.90
N ALA A 527 -33.92 24.39 -11.04
CA ALA A 527 -32.73 24.65 -11.82
C ALA A 527 -33.02 24.54 -13.35
N PRO A 528 -32.23 25.22 -14.20
CA PRO A 528 -32.51 25.27 -15.64
C PRO A 528 -32.52 23.91 -16.34
N TYR A 529 -31.63 22.99 -15.97
CA TYR A 529 -31.58 21.66 -16.58
C TYR A 529 -32.71 20.77 -16.06
N ALA A 530 -33.01 20.82 -14.75
CA ALA A 530 -34.21 20.23 -14.17
C ALA A 530 -35.50 20.68 -14.89
N LEU A 531 -35.66 21.97 -15.20
CA LEU A 531 -36.82 22.48 -15.96
C LEU A 531 -36.89 21.94 -17.38
N LYS A 532 -35.75 21.84 -18.07
CA LYS A 532 -35.67 21.27 -19.41
C LYS A 532 -36.13 19.80 -19.40
N TYR A 533 -35.71 19.04 -18.39
CA TYR A 533 -36.12 17.65 -18.20
C TYR A 533 -37.61 17.53 -17.90
N LEU A 534 -38.13 18.30 -16.95
CA LEU A 534 -39.57 18.32 -16.63
C LEU A 534 -40.44 18.66 -17.85
N ARG A 535 -39.97 19.59 -18.71
CA ARG A 535 -40.66 19.92 -19.97
C ARG A 535 -40.60 18.76 -20.97
N TYR A 536 -39.47 18.07 -21.06
CA TYR A 536 -39.33 16.90 -21.94
C TYR A 536 -40.30 15.78 -21.51
N GLU A 537 -40.28 15.41 -20.22
CA GLU A 537 -41.19 14.39 -19.66
C GLU A 537 -42.67 14.74 -19.91
N TYR A 538 -43.04 16.01 -19.68
CA TYR A 538 -44.39 16.49 -19.99
C TYR A 538 -44.75 16.30 -21.47
N ASN A 539 -43.86 16.66 -22.40
CA ASN A 539 -44.10 16.51 -23.84
C ASN A 539 -44.22 15.04 -24.25
N VAL A 540 -43.39 14.16 -23.68
CA VAL A 540 -43.46 12.71 -23.91
C VAL A 540 -44.82 12.17 -23.47
N GLU A 541 -45.28 12.53 -22.27
CA GLU A 541 -46.57 12.09 -21.74
C GLU A 541 -47.75 12.61 -22.61
N GLN A 542 -47.70 13.87 -23.06
CA GLN A 542 -48.70 14.43 -23.97
C GLN A 542 -48.71 13.74 -25.33
N ASN A 543 -47.53 13.44 -25.90
CA ASN A 543 -47.41 12.71 -27.16
C ASN A 543 -47.95 11.28 -27.05
N GLN A 544 -47.68 10.59 -25.93
CA GLN A 544 -48.25 9.27 -25.66
C GLN A 544 -49.78 9.33 -25.52
N LYS A 545 -50.32 10.34 -24.81
CA LYS A 545 -51.77 10.57 -24.70
C LYS A 545 -52.40 10.84 -26.06
N LYS A 546 -51.73 11.62 -26.92
CA LYS A 546 -52.16 11.92 -28.29
C LYS A 546 -52.16 10.66 -29.15
N SER A 547 -51.07 9.90 -29.16
CA SER A 547 -50.97 8.62 -29.90
C SER A 547 -52.07 7.63 -29.49
N LYS A 548 -52.36 7.51 -28.18
CA LYS A 548 -53.46 6.66 -27.68
C LYS A 548 -54.84 7.15 -28.11
N ARG A 549 -55.05 8.47 -28.23
CA ARG A 549 -56.30 9.04 -28.74
C ARG A 549 -56.44 8.80 -30.24
N ASP A 550 -55.37 8.99 -31.01
CA ASP A 550 -55.34 8.78 -32.46
C ASP A 550 -55.56 7.31 -32.81
N GLU A 551 -54.96 6.38 -32.07
CA GLU A 551 -55.26 4.93 -32.19
C GLU A 551 -56.73 4.61 -31.88
N LYS A 552 -57.32 5.26 -30.87
CA LYS A 552 -58.73 5.04 -30.51
C LYS A 552 -59.68 5.60 -31.58
N LEU A 553 -59.36 6.76 -32.15
CA LEU A 553 -60.07 7.36 -33.29
C LEU A 553 -59.94 6.53 -34.56
N PHE A 554 -58.74 6.02 -34.86
CA PHE A 554 -58.52 5.13 -35.99
C PHE A 554 -59.34 3.83 -35.86
N LYS A 555 -59.40 3.23 -34.67
CA LYS A 555 -60.25 2.07 -34.39
C LYS A 555 -61.74 2.38 -34.60
N LEU A 556 -62.23 3.54 -34.13
CA LEU A 556 -63.63 3.95 -34.32
C LEU A 556 -63.97 4.20 -35.80
N ASN A 557 -63.12 4.91 -36.55
CA ASN A 557 -63.33 5.17 -37.98
C ASN A 557 -63.27 3.86 -38.81
N SER A 558 -62.41 2.91 -38.42
CA SER A 558 -62.36 1.59 -39.07
C SER A 558 -63.61 0.72 -38.84
N MET A 559 -64.41 1.04 -37.81
CA MET A 559 -65.69 0.39 -37.53
C MET A 559 -66.85 1.05 -38.29
N GLU A 560 -66.79 2.35 -38.55
CA GLU A 560 -67.78 3.07 -39.39
C GLU A 560 -67.66 2.73 -40.87
N VAL A 561 -66.45 2.50 -41.41
CA VAL A 561 -66.23 2.08 -42.81
C VAL A 561 -66.69 0.64 -43.09
N LYS A 562 -67.00 -0.15 -42.05
CA LYS A 562 -67.50 -1.53 -42.15
C LYS A 562 -69.02 -1.66 -41.99
N LYS A 563 -69.74 -0.55 -41.81
CA LYS A 563 -71.19 -0.45 -42.02
C LYS A 563 -71.47 0.17 -43.38
#